data_AF-A0A7C4GWH4-F1
#
_entry.id   AF-A0A7C4GWH4-F1
#
_cell.length_a   1.000
_cell.length_b   1.000
_cell.length_c   1.000
_cell.angle_alpha   90.00
_cell.angle_beta   90.00
_cell.angle_gamma   90.00
#
_symmetry.space_group_name_H-M   'P 1'
#
loop_
_entity.id
_entity.type
_entity.pdbx_description
1 polymer ?
#
loop_
_entity_poly.entity_id
_entity_poly.type
_entity_poly.pdbx_seq_one_letter_code
_entity_poly.pdbx_strand_id
1 'polypeptide(L)'
;MSVTNYEAEIGSIRAFGGVGSILMILVITPTVGWILGIVGLVFLLIALRKLSDVAKDESIFRNALIAVILGVVAVVIAPLVILSAFFGLFSTAMRSQEPIAITGTSIPGILQTQTTIPPGFLGLLASIAIALIAFWVFLIASSYFLYKSYKSVSLQTGVGLFSTAGLLYLVGSILTIVLVGLVVILVAIVLQAVAFFSLPGSFKKPETPV
;
A
#
# COMPACT_ATOMS: atom_id res chain seq x y z
N MET A 1 -27.24 25.05 -5.56
CA MET A 1 -27.63 23.67 -5.93
C MET A 1 -28.91 23.33 -5.18
N SER A 2 -29.93 22.80 -5.86
CA SER A 2 -31.14 22.30 -5.20
C SER A 2 -30.84 21.07 -4.33
N VAL A 3 -31.63 20.84 -3.28
CA VAL A 3 -31.50 19.70 -2.34
C VAL A 3 -31.42 18.35 -3.06
N THR A 4 -32.11 18.22 -4.20
CA THR A 4 -32.08 17.02 -5.06
C THR A 4 -30.72 16.70 -5.68
N ASN A 5 -29.89 17.71 -5.99
CA ASN A 5 -28.56 17.49 -6.55
C ASN A 5 -27.55 16.99 -5.50
N TYR A 6 -27.78 17.36 -4.24
CA TYR A 6 -26.90 17.04 -3.12
C TYR A 6 -27.03 15.58 -2.65
N GLU A 7 -28.27 15.10 -2.54
CA GLU A 7 -28.57 13.68 -2.27
C GLU A 7 -27.97 12.75 -3.33
N ALA A 8 -28.06 13.14 -4.61
CA ALA A 8 -27.48 12.38 -5.72
C ALA A 8 -25.95 12.36 -5.69
N GLU A 9 -25.32 13.48 -5.32
CA GLU A 9 -23.86 13.58 -5.19
C GLU A 9 -23.33 12.68 -4.06
N ILE A 10 -24.00 12.70 -2.91
CA ILE A 10 -23.66 11.85 -1.76
C ILE A 10 -23.88 10.36 -2.07
N GLY A 11 -25.00 10.00 -2.71
CA GLY A 11 -25.23 8.62 -3.16
C GLY A 11 -24.10 8.11 -4.06
N SER A 12 -23.62 8.95 -4.97
CA SER A 12 -22.46 8.65 -5.82
C SER A 12 -21.16 8.47 -5.01
N ILE A 13 -20.91 9.28 -3.98
CA ILE A 13 -19.74 9.12 -3.08
C ILE A 13 -19.77 7.76 -2.39
N ARG A 14 -20.93 7.36 -1.84
CA ARG A 14 -21.08 6.05 -1.17
C ARG A 14 -20.84 4.90 -2.12
N ALA A 15 -21.39 5.00 -3.34
CA ALA A 15 -21.21 3.98 -4.37
C ALA A 15 -19.73 3.84 -4.75
N PHE A 16 -19.05 4.93 -5.11
CA PHE A 16 -17.63 4.88 -5.49
C PHE A 16 -16.73 4.44 -4.33
N GLY A 17 -16.96 4.96 -3.12
CA GLY A 17 -16.13 4.62 -1.96
C GLY A 17 -16.35 3.19 -1.48
N GLY A 18 -17.60 2.75 -1.38
CA GLY A 18 -17.95 1.39 -0.96
C GLY A 18 -17.51 0.34 -1.97
N VAL A 19 -17.85 0.52 -3.26
CA VAL A 19 -17.41 -0.38 -4.34
C VAL A 19 -15.89 -0.37 -4.45
N GLY A 20 -15.25 0.80 -4.42
CA GLY A 20 -13.79 0.92 -4.44
C GLY A 20 -13.10 0.14 -3.32
N SER A 21 -13.66 0.20 -2.10
CA SER A 21 -13.15 -0.55 -0.95
C SER A 21 -13.30 -2.07 -1.12
N ILE A 22 -14.44 -2.53 -1.64
CA ILE A 22 -14.67 -3.96 -1.91
C ILE A 22 -13.70 -4.45 -2.99
N LEU A 23 -13.50 -3.67 -4.06
CA LEU A 23 -12.56 -4.00 -5.13
C LEU A 23 -11.12 -4.18 -4.63
N MET A 24 -10.70 -3.42 -3.60
CA MET A 24 -9.39 -3.59 -2.97
C MET A 24 -9.23 -4.94 -2.27
N ILE A 25 -10.30 -5.52 -1.71
CA ILE A 25 -10.25 -6.85 -1.10
C ILE A 25 -10.00 -7.93 -2.17
N LEU A 26 -10.58 -7.75 -3.36
CA LEU A 26 -10.49 -8.70 -4.46
C LEU A 26 -9.10 -8.77 -5.11
N VAL A 27 -8.15 -7.91 -4.69
CA VAL A 27 -6.74 -7.94 -5.12
C VAL A 27 -6.08 -9.30 -4.88
N ILE A 28 -6.59 -10.10 -3.93
CA ILE A 28 -6.11 -11.45 -3.63
C ILE A 28 -6.24 -12.40 -4.84
N THR A 29 -7.07 -12.07 -5.83
CA THR A 29 -7.26 -12.88 -7.05
C THR A 29 -6.01 -12.83 -7.95
N PRO A 30 -5.28 -13.94 -8.17
CA PRO A 30 -3.95 -13.90 -8.82
C PRO A 30 -3.93 -13.36 -10.25
N THR A 31 -5.01 -13.57 -11.02
CA THR A 31 -5.02 -13.25 -12.46
C THR A 31 -5.42 -11.81 -12.75
N VAL A 32 -6.42 -11.29 -12.05
CA VAL A 32 -7.03 -9.97 -12.31
C VAL A 32 -6.87 -8.98 -11.15
N GLY A 33 -6.34 -9.45 -10.01
CA GLY A 33 -6.28 -8.68 -8.77
C GLY A 33 -5.53 -7.36 -8.89
N TRP A 34 -4.45 -7.31 -9.69
CA TRP A 34 -3.68 -6.08 -9.91
C TRP A 34 -4.49 -5.00 -10.65
N ILE A 35 -5.30 -5.38 -11.65
CA ILE A 35 -6.20 -4.44 -12.34
C ILE A 35 -7.31 -3.97 -11.41
N LEU A 36 -7.95 -4.91 -10.69
CA LEU A 36 -9.03 -4.59 -9.74
C LEU A 36 -8.55 -3.66 -8.63
N GLY A 37 -7.33 -3.84 -8.14
CA GLY A 37 -6.74 -2.97 -7.12
C GLY A 37 -6.57 -1.54 -7.60
N ILE A 38 -6.08 -1.35 -8.83
CA ILE A 38 -5.92 -0.02 -9.41
C ILE A 38 -7.29 0.64 -9.60
N VAL A 39 -8.27 -0.07 -10.17
CA VAL A 39 -9.63 0.47 -10.35
C VAL A 39 -10.27 0.82 -8.99
N GLY A 40 -10.09 -0.04 -7.99
CA GLY A 40 -10.55 0.20 -6.62
C GLY A 40 -9.92 1.46 -5.99
N LEU A 41 -8.61 1.64 -6.15
CA LEU A 41 -7.88 2.84 -5.70
C LEU A 41 -8.37 4.11 -6.39
N VAL A 42 -8.61 4.06 -7.70
CA VAL A 42 -9.16 5.19 -8.46
C VAL A 42 -10.55 5.54 -7.96
N PHE A 43 -11.43 4.55 -7.73
CA PHE A 43 -12.77 4.78 -7.20
C PHE A 43 -12.74 5.37 -5.79
N LEU A 44 -11.85 4.88 -4.92
CA LEU A 44 -11.63 5.46 -3.60
C LEU A 44 -11.21 6.93 -3.70
N LEU A 45 -10.24 7.26 -4.57
CA LEU A 45 -9.78 8.63 -4.77
C LEU A 45 -10.89 9.54 -5.31
N ILE A 46 -11.73 9.06 -6.23
CA ILE A 46 -12.89 9.81 -6.74
C ILE A 46 -13.86 10.10 -5.59
N ALA A 47 -14.14 9.12 -4.73
CA ALA A 47 -15.03 9.30 -3.58
C ALA A 47 -14.48 10.35 -2.61
N LEU A 48 -13.18 10.28 -2.28
CA LEU A 48 -12.51 11.24 -1.40
C LEU A 48 -12.39 12.63 -2.03
N ARG A 49 -12.25 12.73 -3.35
CA ARG A 49 -12.27 14.01 -4.07
C ARG A 49 -13.62 14.69 -3.97
N LYS A 50 -14.70 13.97 -4.30
CA LYS A 50 -16.06 14.48 -4.15
C LYS A 50 -16.35 14.87 -2.71
N LEU A 51 -15.87 14.08 -1.74
CA LEU A 51 -16.06 14.39 -0.32
C LEU A 51 -15.29 15.65 0.11
N SER A 52 -14.08 15.86 -0.42
CA SER A 52 -13.32 17.10 -0.25
C SER A 52 -14.08 18.31 -0.80
N ASP A 53 -14.66 18.18 -1.99
CA ASP A 53 -15.41 19.26 -2.64
C ASP A 53 -16.67 19.62 -1.84
N VAL A 54 -17.40 18.60 -1.38
CA VAL A 54 -18.63 18.78 -0.62
C VAL A 54 -18.37 19.28 0.81
N ALA A 55 -17.36 18.72 1.49
CA ALA A 55 -16.96 19.13 2.84
C ALA A 55 -16.18 20.45 2.86
N LYS A 56 -15.83 21.02 1.69
CA LYS A 56 -14.95 22.18 1.54
C LYS A 56 -13.62 22.04 2.30
N ASP A 57 -13.06 20.84 2.30
CA ASP A 57 -11.82 20.52 2.99
C ASP A 57 -10.89 19.73 2.07
N GLU A 58 -10.02 20.47 1.40
CA GLU A 58 -9.00 19.93 0.48
C GLU A 58 -8.05 18.94 1.15
N SER A 59 -7.91 18.97 2.48
CA SER A 59 -7.03 18.05 3.19
C SER A 59 -7.49 16.60 3.06
N ILE A 60 -8.79 16.35 2.86
CA ILE A 60 -9.34 15.01 2.64
C ILE A 60 -8.70 14.39 1.40
N PHE A 61 -8.83 15.04 0.24
CA PHE A 61 -8.31 14.50 -1.01
C PHE A 61 -6.79 14.58 -1.08
N ARG A 62 -6.19 15.71 -0.66
CA ARG A 62 -4.74 15.91 -0.75
C ARG A 62 -3.95 14.88 0.05
N ASN A 63 -4.36 14.59 1.30
CA ASN A 63 -3.66 13.59 2.11
C ASN A 63 -3.87 12.17 1.54
N ALA A 64 -5.08 11.85 1.04
CA ALA A 64 -5.32 10.56 0.40
C ALA A 64 -4.50 10.36 -0.87
N LEU A 65 -4.37 11.41 -1.69
CA LEU A 65 -3.55 11.39 -2.90
C LEU A 65 -2.06 11.16 -2.55
N ILE A 66 -1.54 11.85 -1.53
CA ILE A 66 -0.17 11.63 -1.04
C ILE A 66 0.01 10.18 -0.57
N ALA A 67 -0.95 9.62 0.16
CA ALA A 67 -0.91 8.23 0.59
C ALA A 67 -0.82 7.26 -0.60
N VAL A 68 -1.66 7.47 -1.63
CA VAL A 68 -1.64 6.64 -2.84
C VAL A 68 -0.32 6.78 -3.59
N ILE A 69 0.20 8.00 -3.76
CA ILE A 69 1.51 8.22 -4.41
C ILE A 69 2.62 7.49 -3.66
N LEU A 70 2.69 7.62 -2.33
CA LEU A 70 3.69 6.92 -1.51
C LEU A 70 3.55 5.39 -1.62
N GLY A 71 2.32 4.88 -1.66
CA GLY A 71 2.04 3.45 -1.84
C GLY A 71 2.51 2.93 -3.21
N VAL A 72 2.22 3.67 -4.29
CA VAL A 72 2.68 3.33 -5.64
C VAL A 72 4.21 3.36 -5.71
N VAL A 73 4.85 4.39 -5.15
CA VAL A 73 6.31 4.49 -5.08
C VAL A 73 6.91 3.28 -4.35
N ALA A 74 6.32 2.86 -3.21
CA ALA A 74 6.77 1.67 -2.49
C ALA A 74 6.70 0.41 -3.36
N VAL A 75 5.57 0.18 -4.03
CA VAL A 75 5.32 -0.99 -4.88
C VAL A 75 6.21 -1.02 -6.12
N VAL A 76 6.61 0.14 -6.66
CA VAL A 76 7.49 0.23 -7.84
C VAL A 76 8.96 0.07 -7.46
N ILE A 77 9.42 0.68 -6.37
CA ILE A 77 10.84 0.64 -5.97
C ILE A 77 11.26 -0.77 -5.54
N ALA A 78 10.44 -1.47 -4.75
CA ALA A 78 10.79 -2.79 -4.22
C ALA A 78 11.21 -3.81 -5.31
N PRO A 79 10.43 -4.06 -6.38
CA PRO A 79 10.83 -5.00 -7.44
C PRO A 79 12.04 -4.53 -8.25
N LEU A 80 12.25 -3.22 -8.44
CA LEU A 80 13.45 -2.71 -9.11
C LEU A 80 14.72 -2.99 -8.31
N VAL A 81 14.67 -2.84 -6.99
CA VAL A 81 15.79 -3.17 -6.10
C VAL A 81 16.03 -4.68 -6.06
N ILE A 82 14.98 -5.49 -5.97
CA ILE A 82 15.10 -6.97 -5.99
C ILE A 82 15.68 -7.45 -7.33
N LEU A 83 15.22 -6.87 -8.45
CA LEU A 83 15.68 -7.23 -9.78
C LEU A 83 17.16 -6.87 -9.98
N SER A 84 17.58 -5.67 -9.56
CA SER A 84 18.99 -5.27 -9.63
C SER A 84 19.90 -6.17 -8.77
N ALA A 85 19.45 -6.58 -7.58
CA ALA A 85 20.17 -7.54 -6.74
C ALA A 85 20.27 -8.92 -7.41
N PHE A 86 19.22 -9.38 -8.06
CA PHE A 86 19.20 -10.63 -8.82
C PHE A 86 20.14 -10.60 -10.02
N PHE A 87 20.16 -9.51 -10.78
CA PHE A 87 21.13 -9.30 -11.87
C PHE A 87 22.57 -9.27 -11.37
N GLY A 88 22.82 -8.65 -10.21
CA GLY A 88 24.13 -8.66 -9.55
C GLY A 88 24.61 -10.07 -9.24
N LEU A 89 23.75 -10.90 -8.63
CA LEU A 89 24.05 -12.32 -8.35
C LEU A 89 24.27 -13.13 -9.63
N PHE A 90 23.45 -12.91 -10.66
CA PHE A 90 23.59 -13.59 -11.95
C PHE A 90 24.92 -13.25 -12.61
N SER A 91 25.35 -11.98 -12.51
CA SER A 91 26.64 -11.55 -13.06
C SER A 91 27.83 -12.19 -12.33
N THR A 92 27.78 -12.35 -11.00
CA THR A 92 28.86 -13.01 -10.25
C THR A 92 28.88 -14.52 -10.51
N ALA A 93 27.72 -15.16 -10.63
CA ALA A 93 27.62 -16.57 -11.00
C ALA A 93 28.20 -16.83 -12.39
N MET A 94 27.86 -16.00 -13.39
CA MET A 94 28.43 -16.09 -14.74
C MET A 94 29.94 -15.83 -14.78
N ARG A 95 30.46 -14.95 -13.92
CA ARG A 95 31.91 -14.68 -13.80
C ARG A 95 32.67 -15.77 -13.06
N SER A 96 32.00 -16.61 -12.29
CA SER A 96 32.62 -17.71 -11.53
C SER A 96 32.81 -19.01 -12.34
N GLN A 97 32.41 -19.00 -13.62
CA GLN A 97 32.74 -20.06 -14.56
C GLN A 97 34.18 -19.86 -15.06
N GLU A 98 35.14 -20.03 -14.15
CA GLU A 98 36.56 -20.18 -14.51
C GLU A 98 36.66 -21.35 -15.51
N PRO A 99 37.28 -21.20 -16.69
CA PRO A 99 37.69 -22.36 -17.46
C PRO A 99 38.59 -23.20 -16.56
N ILE A 100 38.25 -24.49 -16.40
CA ILE A 100 39.07 -25.44 -15.64
C ILE A 100 40.45 -25.48 -16.31
N ALA A 101 41.41 -24.72 -15.78
CA ALA A 101 42.79 -24.81 -16.19
C ALA A 101 43.35 -26.09 -15.58
N ILE A 102 43.43 -27.16 -16.40
CA ILE A 102 44.15 -28.38 -16.04
C ILE A 102 45.65 -28.06 -16.12
N THR A 103 46.18 -27.36 -15.11
CA THR A 103 47.63 -27.26 -14.88
C THR A 103 48.05 -28.38 -13.94
N GLY A 104 48.14 -29.58 -14.52
CA GLY A 104 49.11 -30.67 -14.27
C GLY A 104 49.53 -31.16 -12.87
N THR A 105 49.25 -30.50 -11.74
CA THR A 105 49.85 -30.90 -10.45
C THR A 105 48.98 -30.48 -9.25
N SER A 106 48.02 -31.32 -8.83
CA SER A 106 47.74 -31.58 -7.41
C SER A 106 46.60 -32.58 -7.20
N ILE A 107 46.74 -33.35 -6.14
CA ILE A 107 46.04 -34.58 -5.76
C ILE A 107 44.55 -34.33 -5.44
N PRO A 108 43.60 -35.12 -5.99
CA PRO A 108 42.17 -34.98 -5.70
C PRO A 108 41.72 -35.85 -4.51
N GLY A 109 40.90 -35.27 -3.63
CA GLY A 109 40.32 -35.93 -2.47
C GLY A 109 41.27 -35.83 -1.27
N ILE A 110 40.91 -35.17 -0.18
CA ILE A 110 39.94 -35.65 0.81
C ILE A 110 39.53 -34.42 1.65
N LEU A 111 38.23 -34.27 1.93
CA LEU A 111 37.62 -33.33 2.91
C LEU A 111 37.64 -31.82 2.61
N GLN A 112 36.91 -31.39 1.57
CA GLN A 112 36.30 -30.05 1.59
C GLN A 112 34.83 -30.14 1.23
N THR A 113 34.01 -30.67 2.14
CA THR A 113 32.61 -30.23 2.25
C THR A 113 32.60 -28.85 2.89
N GLN A 114 33.20 -27.86 2.22
CA GLN A 114 32.93 -26.47 2.57
C GLN A 114 31.53 -26.19 2.04
N THR A 115 30.59 -25.96 2.96
CA THR A 115 29.37 -25.21 2.68
C THR A 115 29.78 -23.80 2.27
N THR A 116 30.30 -23.64 1.05
CA THR A 116 30.66 -22.35 0.48
C THR A 116 29.36 -21.63 0.13
N ILE A 117 28.97 -20.67 0.96
CA ILE A 117 27.94 -19.70 0.63
C ILE A 117 28.32 -19.10 -0.75
N PRO A 118 27.46 -19.18 -1.78
CA PRO A 118 27.78 -18.68 -3.10
C PRO A 118 28.28 -17.22 -3.03
N PRO A 119 29.38 -16.87 -3.72
CA PRO A 119 29.85 -15.49 -3.79
C PRO A 119 28.73 -14.55 -4.26
N GLY A 120 28.33 -13.61 -3.41
CA GLY A 120 27.23 -12.67 -3.66
C GLY A 120 25.92 -12.96 -2.92
N PHE A 121 25.75 -14.14 -2.31
CA PHE A 121 24.53 -14.47 -1.55
C PHE A 121 24.30 -13.53 -0.35
N LEU A 122 25.35 -13.18 0.39
CA LEU A 122 25.26 -12.20 1.49
C LEU A 122 24.90 -10.79 0.97
N GLY A 123 25.40 -10.40 -0.20
CA GLY A 123 25.05 -9.14 -0.85
C GLY A 123 23.59 -9.09 -1.32
N LEU A 124 23.07 -10.22 -1.81
CA LEU A 124 21.65 -10.39 -2.12
C LEU A 124 20.79 -10.25 -0.87
N LEU A 125 21.14 -10.93 0.23
CA LEU A 125 20.39 -10.80 1.49
C LEU A 125 20.41 -9.37 2.03
N ALA A 126 21.56 -8.70 2.00
CA ALA A 126 21.68 -7.32 2.45
C ALA A 126 20.84 -6.34 1.60
N SER A 127 20.88 -6.48 0.27
CA SER A 127 20.10 -5.63 -0.64
C SER A 127 18.59 -5.88 -0.51
N ILE A 128 18.16 -7.14 -0.35
CA ILE A 128 16.76 -7.48 -0.06
C ILE A 128 16.33 -6.86 1.27
N ALA A 129 17.14 -6.97 2.33
CA ALA A 129 16.82 -6.39 3.63
C ALA A 129 16.66 -4.86 3.54
N ILE A 130 17.56 -4.17 2.84
CA ILE A 130 17.46 -2.71 2.61
C ILE A 130 16.19 -2.37 1.83
N ALA A 131 15.87 -3.12 0.78
CA ALA A 131 14.66 -2.93 -0.02
C ALA A 131 13.39 -3.10 0.82
N LEU A 132 13.33 -4.13 1.66
CA LEU A 132 12.20 -4.40 2.55
C LEU A 132 12.03 -3.31 3.61
N ILE A 133 13.13 -2.83 4.20
CA ILE A 133 13.09 -1.73 5.17
C ILE A 133 12.59 -0.44 4.50
N ALA A 134 13.13 -0.10 3.33
CA ALA A 134 12.69 1.06 2.57
C ALA A 134 11.20 0.96 2.21
N PHE A 135 10.77 -0.18 1.67
CA PHE A 135 9.37 -0.46 1.37
C PHE A 135 8.47 -0.29 2.60
N TRP A 136 8.89 -0.84 3.74
CA TRP A 136 8.14 -0.76 4.99
C TRP A 136 8.01 0.68 5.51
N VAL A 137 9.07 1.49 5.43
CA VAL A 137 9.02 2.92 5.80
C VAL A 137 8.05 3.69 4.90
N PHE A 138 8.08 3.46 3.58
CA PHE A 138 7.13 4.08 2.65
C PHE A 138 5.69 3.64 2.91
N LEU A 139 5.45 2.36 3.27
CA LEU A 139 4.13 1.87 3.66
C LEU A 139 3.59 2.55 4.92
N ILE A 140 4.43 2.75 5.95
CA ILE A 140 4.03 3.46 7.17
C ILE A 140 3.70 4.92 6.85
N ALA A 141 4.55 5.59 6.06
CA ALA A 141 4.32 6.96 5.64
C ALA A 141 3.01 7.10 4.83
N SER A 142 2.77 6.20 3.88
CA SER A 142 1.51 6.13 3.11
C SER A 142 0.30 5.99 4.03
N SER A 143 0.34 5.04 4.96
CA SER A 143 -0.77 4.78 5.89
C SER A 143 -1.02 5.94 6.86
N TYR A 144 0.02 6.68 7.25
CA TYR A 144 -0.10 7.89 8.06
C TYR A 144 -0.88 9.00 7.33
N PHE A 145 -0.58 9.24 6.05
CA PHE A 145 -1.32 10.21 5.26
C PHE A 145 -2.77 9.76 5.02
N LEU A 146 -3.00 8.47 4.82
CA LEU A 146 -4.36 7.91 4.71
C LEU A 146 -5.15 8.12 6.00
N TYR A 147 -4.54 7.84 7.16
CA TYR A 147 -5.13 8.13 8.46
C TYR A 147 -5.50 9.61 8.60
N LYS A 148 -4.62 10.52 8.18
CA LYS A 148 -4.90 11.96 8.22
C LYS A 148 -6.08 12.35 7.35
N SER A 149 -6.17 11.80 6.14
CA SER A 149 -7.35 11.97 5.26
C SER A 149 -8.63 11.51 5.96
N TYR A 150 -8.64 10.30 6.49
CA TYR A 150 -9.83 9.68 7.08
C TYR A 150 -10.24 10.34 8.39
N LYS A 151 -9.27 10.83 9.16
CA LYS A 151 -9.53 11.66 10.34
C LYS A 151 -10.24 12.96 9.94
N SER A 152 -9.78 13.66 8.89
CA SER A 152 -10.49 14.84 8.37
C SER A 152 -11.91 14.48 7.92
N VAL A 153 -12.09 13.37 7.20
CA VAL A 153 -13.43 12.89 6.81
C VAL A 153 -14.32 12.66 8.03
N SER A 154 -13.83 11.98 9.06
CA SER A 154 -14.58 11.71 10.28
C SER A 154 -15.03 12.99 10.98
N LEU A 155 -14.18 14.02 11.00
CA LEU A 155 -14.50 15.32 11.61
C LEU A 155 -15.59 16.07 10.83
N GLN A 156 -15.53 16.04 9.49
CA GLN A 156 -16.47 16.76 8.64
C GLN A 156 -17.83 16.04 8.50
N THR A 157 -17.82 14.70 8.52
CA THR A 157 -19.00 13.87 8.27
C THR A 157 -19.68 13.37 9.55
N GLY A 158 -18.98 13.43 10.68
CA GLY A 158 -19.42 12.85 11.96
C GLY A 158 -19.30 11.32 12.02
N VAL A 159 -18.85 10.66 10.94
CA VAL A 159 -18.73 9.19 10.88
C VAL A 159 -17.37 8.76 11.44
N GLY A 160 -17.35 8.36 12.72
CA GLY A 160 -16.14 7.92 13.43
C GLY A 160 -15.41 6.73 12.79
N LEU A 161 -16.12 5.88 12.04
CA LEU A 161 -15.58 4.69 11.38
C LEU A 161 -14.43 5.01 10.41
N PHE A 162 -14.43 6.18 9.77
CA PHE A 162 -13.31 6.60 8.92
C PHE A 162 -12.03 6.72 9.74
N SER A 163 -12.08 7.44 10.87
CA SER A 163 -10.91 7.61 11.74
C SER A 163 -10.42 6.26 12.27
N THR A 164 -11.33 5.37 12.68
CA THR A 164 -10.99 4.01 13.10
C THR A 164 -10.34 3.20 11.99
N ALA A 165 -10.90 3.20 10.78
CA ALA A 165 -10.32 2.50 9.64
C ALA A 165 -8.91 3.02 9.32
N GLY A 166 -8.73 4.35 9.28
CA GLY A 166 -7.43 4.98 9.04
C GLY A 166 -6.40 4.61 10.10
N LEU A 167 -6.81 4.54 11.37
CA LEU A 167 -5.94 4.11 12.47
C LEU A 167 -5.54 2.64 12.31
N LEU A 168 -6.48 1.77 11.95
CA LEU A 168 -6.17 0.36 11.68
C LEU A 168 -5.22 0.20 10.49
N TYR A 169 -5.35 1.00 9.43
CA TYR A 169 -4.34 1.01 8.35
C TYR A 169 -2.96 1.38 8.88
N LEU A 170 -2.86 2.43 9.70
CA LEU A 170 -1.60 2.85 10.28
C LEU A 170 -0.99 1.77 11.19
N VAL A 171 -1.74 1.28 12.17
CA VAL A 171 -1.28 0.22 13.08
C VAL A 171 -0.95 -1.06 12.31
N GLY A 172 -1.81 -1.44 11.37
CA GLY A 172 -1.61 -2.60 10.51
C GLY A 172 -0.32 -2.51 9.70
N SER A 173 -0.02 -1.35 9.10
CA SER A 173 1.23 -1.12 8.35
C SER A 173 2.48 -1.23 9.22
N ILE A 174 2.41 -0.83 10.50
CA ILE A 174 3.52 -1.01 11.45
C ILE A 174 3.67 -2.50 11.80
N LEU A 175 2.55 -3.20 11.98
CA LEU A 175 2.51 -4.62 12.36
C LEU A 175 2.73 -5.61 11.20
N THR A 176 2.94 -5.16 9.95
CA THR A 176 3.14 -6.09 8.82
C THR A 176 4.38 -6.95 8.98
N ILE A 177 5.36 -6.52 9.78
CA ILE A 177 6.59 -7.27 10.06
C ILE A 177 6.34 -8.67 10.66
N VAL A 178 5.26 -8.83 11.44
CA VAL A 178 4.88 -10.10 12.07
C VAL A 178 3.72 -10.82 11.36
N LEU A 179 3.40 -10.45 10.11
CA LEU A 179 2.23 -10.89 9.33
C LEU A 179 0.85 -10.53 9.93
N VAL A 180 0.74 -10.36 11.25
CA VAL A 180 -0.49 -9.92 11.94
C VAL A 180 -1.02 -8.61 11.35
N GLY A 181 -0.12 -7.72 10.92
CA GLY A 181 -0.51 -6.46 10.28
C GLY A 181 -1.39 -6.63 9.03
N LEU A 182 -1.22 -7.72 8.27
CA LEU A 182 -2.06 -7.99 7.10
C LEU A 182 -3.53 -8.22 7.52
N VAL A 183 -3.76 -8.95 8.61
CA VAL A 183 -5.11 -9.17 9.15
C VAL A 183 -5.71 -7.86 9.64
N VAL A 184 -4.93 -7.01 10.32
CA VAL A 184 -5.39 -5.69 10.76
C VAL A 184 -5.77 -4.79 9.58
N ILE A 185 -4.98 -4.81 8.50
CA ILE A 185 -5.27 -4.06 7.26
C ILE A 185 -6.55 -4.59 6.59
N LEU A 186 -6.80 -5.90 6.59
CA LEU A 186 -8.04 -6.46 6.06
C LEU A 186 -9.25 -5.95 6.83
N VAL A 187 -9.19 -5.91 8.16
CA VAL A 187 -10.24 -5.32 9.00
C VAL A 187 -10.41 -3.83 8.68
N ALA A 188 -9.31 -3.10 8.44
CA ALA A 188 -9.34 -1.70 8.04
C ALA A 188 -10.11 -1.48 6.73
N ILE A 189 -9.88 -2.31 5.70
CA ILE A 189 -10.60 -2.23 4.41
C ILE A 189 -12.10 -2.46 4.61
N VAL A 190 -12.47 -3.44 5.45
CA VAL A 190 -13.89 -3.71 5.73
C VAL A 190 -14.54 -2.53 6.44
N LEU A 191 -13.89 -1.97 7.47
CA LEU A 191 -14.40 -0.79 8.17
C LEU A 191 -14.49 0.43 7.25
N GLN A 192 -13.54 0.61 6.34
CA GLN A 192 -13.58 1.66 5.31
C GLN A 192 -14.84 1.53 4.43
N ALA A 193 -15.16 0.33 3.95
CA ALA A 193 -16.36 0.09 3.16
C ALA A 193 -17.63 0.44 3.95
N VAL A 194 -17.72 -0.03 5.20
CA VAL A 194 -18.84 0.30 6.09
C VAL A 194 -18.92 1.80 6.36
N ALA A 195 -17.79 2.48 6.53
CA ALA A 195 -17.75 3.93 6.74
C ALA A 195 -18.32 4.72 5.56
N PHE A 196 -17.99 4.34 4.32
CA PHE A 196 -18.57 4.96 3.13
C PHE A 196 -20.07 4.74 3.02
N PHE A 197 -20.56 3.53 3.30
CA PHE A 197 -22.01 3.28 3.34
C PHE A 197 -22.72 4.00 4.49
N SER A 198 -22.00 4.35 5.55
CA SER A 198 -22.53 5.08 6.72
C SER A 198 -22.53 6.60 6.57
N LEU A 199 -22.07 7.16 5.45
CA LEU A 199 -22.08 8.61 5.23
C LEU A 199 -23.51 9.17 5.34
N PRO A 200 -23.75 10.30 6.01
CA PRO A 200 -25.09 10.89 6.13
C PRO A 200 -25.60 11.39 4.76
N GLY A 201 -26.92 11.55 4.60
CA GLY A 201 -27.55 12.10 3.38
C GLY A 201 -27.35 13.59 3.19
N SER A 202 -26.93 14.29 4.25
CA SER A 202 -26.52 15.69 4.19
C SER A 202 -25.39 15.95 5.18
N PHE A 203 -24.34 16.65 4.73
CA PHE A 203 -23.28 17.11 5.62
C PHE A 203 -23.75 18.39 6.32
N LYS A 204 -23.58 18.46 7.64
CA LYS A 204 -23.97 19.63 8.42
C LYS A 204 -23.04 20.78 8.06
N LYS A 205 -23.56 21.80 7.38
CA LYS A 205 -22.87 23.09 7.20
C LYS A 205 -22.62 23.65 8.61
N PRO A 206 -21.40 24.06 8.99
CA PRO A 206 -21.21 24.82 10.22
C PRO A 206 -22.15 26.02 10.15
N GLU A 207 -23.09 26.09 11.10
CA GLU A 207 -23.95 27.26 11.24
C GLU A 207 -23.03 28.46 11.40
N THR A 208 -23.06 29.37 10.42
CA THR A 208 -22.52 30.71 10.60
C THR A 208 -23.24 31.30 11.80
N PRO A 209 -22.54 31.64 12.90
CA PRO A 209 -23.18 32.41 13.96
C PRO A 209 -23.64 33.73 13.32
N VAL A 210 -24.95 33.96 13.36
CA VAL A 210 -25.56 35.25 13.05
C VAL A 210 -25.17 36.28 14.10
#